data_AF-A0A1C3NNR9-F1
#
_entry.id   AF-A0A1C3NNR9-F1
#
_cell.length_a   1.000
_cell.length_b   1.000
_cell.length_c   1.000
_cell.angle_alpha   90.00
_cell.angle_beta   90.00
_cell.angle_gamma   90.00
#
_symmetry.space_group_name_H-M   'P 1'
#
loop_
_entity.id
_entity.type
_entity.pdbx_description
1 polymer ?
#
loop_
_entity_poly.entity_id
_entity_poly.type
_entity_poly.pdbx_seq_one_letter_code
_entity_poly.pdbx_strand_id
1 'polypeptide(L)'
;MRNKFHRAWSSPKVARHIKRVVFFIPLAFPLALLYSLHAQARVMEPGPRFALPTACTAIRPATAGRFISFNAGPWERLATDHAVTIGDGQHVSIAVCNERNVSVENASMTASLLPCLVHGIGQSADVRLFVLHSGNVHASGVLDITDDTTVQTPMSLVTGPVGKNAYLRIAIEDSANILPSKLGAEVRIGRTGQRPRSRNSVMDIHSFDPSMTPAIALRRSANVLSDQGALKIDRAYSPSASLVSSMRSGTAGVHPDQAANVDAGRIKIRQGMLLSSIVATPSLEHANVRVTMRRSGNLHAHEALVIDHAELIDEPVDAVRIRDSKVKVRLRDSGNVRVDGCVRIDEGELVDETLDAPYISKSKLALDLKNVANVTARMLKIQQGELIDEMIDSDDIEASSIRLRAREIGNVVLSGNRMAAVRSHSTPDPIDNCTP
;
A
#
# COMPACT_ATOMS: atom_id res chain seq x y z
N MET A 1 -20.87 8.21 -40.65
CA MET A 1 -19.43 8.25 -41.02
C MET A 1 -18.68 6.93 -40.81
N ARG A 2 -19.01 6.09 -39.83
CA ARG A 2 -18.33 4.80 -39.56
C ARG A 2 -18.37 3.75 -40.71
N ASN A 3 -19.45 3.69 -41.49
CA ASN A 3 -19.60 2.65 -42.54
C ASN A 3 -18.91 2.96 -43.88
N LYS A 4 -18.46 4.20 -44.13
CA LYS A 4 -17.66 4.53 -45.33
C LYS A 4 -16.15 4.32 -45.11
N PHE A 5 -15.70 4.27 -43.86
CA PHE A 5 -14.28 4.12 -43.52
C PHE A 5 -13.77 2.67 -43.68
N HIS A 6 -14.64 1.67 -43.50
CA HIS A 6 -14.23 0.25 -43.58
C HIS A 6 -14.02 -0.28 -45.00
N ARG A 7 -14.62 0.32 -46.04
CA ARG A 7 -14.45 -0.15 -47.45
C ARG A 7 -13.17 0.37 -48.13
N ALA A 8 -12.52 1.40 -47.58
CA ALA A 8 -11.30 1.96 -48.16
C ALA A 8 -10.02 1.20 -47.75
N TRP A 9 -10.06 0.40 -46.68
CA TRP A 9 -8.88 -0.24 -46.08
C TRP A 9 -8.70 -1.72 -46.44
N SER A 10 -9.65 -2.36 -47.13
CA SER A 10 -9.57 -3.76 -47.53
C SER A 10 -9.07 -3.99 -48.97
N SER A 11 -8.57 -2.95 -49.65
CA SER A 11 -7.99 -3.10 -50.99
C SER A 11 -6.49 -3.45 -50.91
N PRO A 12 -6.03 -4.57 -51.49
CA PRO A 12 -4.62 -5.00 -51.45
C PRO A 12 -3.62 -4.04 -52.13
N LYS A 13 -4.10 -2.96 -52.78
CA LYS A 13 -3.26 -2.04 -53.55
C LYS A 13 -2.74 -0.82 -52.78
N VAL A 14 -3.19 -0.57 -51.54
CA VAL A 14 -2.84 0.67 -50.80
C VAL A 14 -1.72 0.48 -49.76
N ALA A 15 -1.29 -0.75 -49.49
CA ALA A 15 -0.42 -1.06 -48.36
C ALA A 15 1.10 -0.80 -48.55
N ARG A 16 1.58 -0.23 -49.66
CA ARG A 16 3.05 -0.15 -49.89
C ARG A 16 3.74 1.22 -49.84
N HIS A 17 3.06 2.37 -49.76
CA HIS A 17 3.77 3.66 -49.89
C HIS A 17 3.33 4.82 -48.97
N ILE A 18 2.73 4.56 -47.80
CA ILE A 18 2.41 5.63 -46.84
C ILE A 18 3.49 5.71 -45.75
N LYS A 19 4.42 6.68 -45.86
CA LYS A 19 5.48 6.92 -44.86
C LYS A 19 5.09 7.87 -43.73
N ARG A 20 3.98 8.61 -43.83
CA ARG A 20 3.47 9.51 -42.76
C ARG A 20 1.97 9.73 -42.91
N VAL A 21 1.24 9.65 -41.80
CA VAL A 21 -0.17 10.06 -41.68
C VAL A 21 -0.21 11.25 -40.72
N VAL A 22 -0.74 12.37 -41.16
CA VAL A 22 -0.94 13.57 -40.33
C VAL A 22 -2.43 13.74 -40.11
N PHE A 23 -2.87 13.80 -38.85
CA PHE A 23 -4.25 14.04 -38.48
C PHE A 23 -4.45 15.53 -38.19
N PHE A 24 -5.43 16.15 -38.85
CA PHE A 24 -5.97 17.46 -38.49
C PHE A 24 -7.29 17.25 -37.74
N ILE A 25 -7.38 17.73 -36.50
CA ILE A 25 -8.62 17.78 -35.73
C ILE A 25 -9.02 19.26 -35.64
N PRO A 26 -10.10 19.71 -36.28
CA PRO A 26 -10.60 21.06 -36.10
C PRO A 26 -11.26 21.18 -34.71
N LEU A 27 -10.71 22.06 -33.87
CA LEU A 27 -11.26 22.42 -32.56
C LEU A 27 -12.45 23.37 -32.75
N ALA A 28 -13.66 22.85 -32.62
CA ALA A 28 -14.89 23.64 -32.57
C ALA A 28 -15.74 23.24 -31.35
N PHE A 29 -15.22 23.42 -30.14
CA PHE A 29 -16.00 23.43 -28.88
C PHE A 29 -15.25 24.27 -27.83
N PRO A 30 -15.95 24.97 -26.92
CA PRO A 30 -15.32 25.93 -26.03
C PRO A 30 -14.43 25.20 -25.02
N LEU A 31 -13.17 25.65 -24.95
CA LEU A 31 -12.08 25.08 -24.15
C LEU A 31 -12.40 24.86 -22.66
N ALA A 32 -13.41 25.55 -22.11
CA ALA A 32 -13.76 25.49 -20.69
C ALA A 32 -14.28 24.11 -20.21
N LEU A 33 -14.93 23.32 -21.08
CA LEU A 33 -15.43 21.98 -20.70
C LEU A 33 -14.37 20.87 -20.84
N LEU A 34 -13.28 21.11 -21.59
CA LEU A 34 -12.19 20.14 -21.79
C LEU A 34 -11.16 20.16 -20.65
N TYR A 35 -11.10 21.24 -19.87
CA TYR A 35 -10.21 21.34 -18.71
C TYR A 35 -10.65 20.47 -17.52
N SER A 36 -11.94 20.14 -17.36
CA SER A 36 -12.40 19.30 -16.24
C SER A 36 -12.13 17.80 -16.45
N LEU A 37 -12.08 17.34 -17.70
CA LEU A 37 -11.78 15.94 -18.05
C LEU A 37 -10.27 15.67 -18.22
N HIS A 38 -9.46 16.68 -18.61
CA HIS A 38 -8.00 16.54 -18.71
C HIS A 38 -7.24 16.72 -17.38
N ALA A 39 -7.90 17.22 -16.32
CA ALA A 39 -7.33 17.24 -14.98
C ALA A 39 -7.15 15.83 -14.36
N GLN A 40 -7.80 14.80 -14.92
CA GLN A 40 -7.95 13.48 -14.28
C GLN A 40 -6.81 12.49 -14.55
N ALA A 41 -5.83 12.83 -15.39
CA ALA A 41 -4.63 12.01 -15.61
C ALA A 41 -3.40 12.45 -14.77
N ARG A 42 -3.44 13.66 -14.18
CA ARG A 42 -2.36 14.26 -13.37
C ARG A 42 -2.59 14.21 -11.86
N VAL A 43 -3.58 13.45 -11.38
CA VAL A 43 -3.95 13.30 -9.95
C VAL A 43 -2.85 12.63 -9.10
N MET A 44 -1.65 12.44 -9.64
CA MET A 44 -0.63 11.54 -9.10
C MET A 44 0.81 11.89 -9.46
N GLU A 45 1.05 12.72 -10.47
CA GLU A 45 2.34 13.39 -10.53
C GLU A 45 2.26 14.53 -9.51
N PRO A 46 3.26 14.73 -8.66
CA PRO A 46 3.30 15.90 -7.80
C PRO A 46 3.20 17.11 -8.72
N GLY A 47 2.01 17.72 -8.78
CA GLY A 47 1.82 19.03 -9.36
C GLY A 47 2.83 20.01 -8.75
N PRO A 48 3.03 21.18 -9.37
CA PRO A 48 4.15 22.08 -9.08
C PRO A 48 4.42 22.11 -7.58
N ARG A 49 5.59 21.55 -7.21
CA ARG A 49 5.99 21.29 -5.83
C ARG A 49 5.72 22.57 -5.04
N PHE A 50 4.75 22.54 -4.14
CA PHE A 50 4.72 23.55 -3.10
C PHE A 50 6.07 23.47 -2.41
N ALA A 51 6.74 24.61 -2.25
CA ALA A 51 8.02 24.64 -1.58
C ALA A 51 7.83 24.06 -0.18
N LEU A 52 8.43 22.89 0.06
CA LEU A 52 8.46 22.30 1.40
C LEU A 52 9.23 23.25 2.33
N PRO A 53 8.99 23.21 3.65
CA PRO A 53 9.80 23.98 4.59
C PRO A 53 11.29 23.71 4.35
N THR A 54 12.15 24.71 4.54
CA THR A 54 13.61 24.53 4.41
C THR A 54 14.12 23.39 5.29
N ALA A 55 13.50 23.19 6.46
CA ALA A 55 13.76 22.07 7.37
C ALA A 55 13.58 20.67 6.75
N CYS A 56 12.71 20.56 5.74
CA CYS A 56 12.40 19.32 5.02
C CYS A 56 13.24 19.16 3.74
N THR A 57 14.05 20.16 3.38
CA THR A 57 14.89 20.16 2.17
C THR A 57 16.39 20.18 2.47
N ALA A 58 16.76 20.33 3.75
CA ALA A 58 18.16 20.33 4.18
C ALA A 58 18.77 18.92 4.09
N ILE A 59 19.89 18.80 3.36
CA ILE A 59 20.69 17.57 3.18
C ILE A 59 21.22 17.02 4.52
N ARG A 60 21.33 17.90 5.53
CA ARG A 60 21.52 17.54 6.94
C ARG A 60 20.42 18.23 7.73
N PRO A 61 19.47 17.51 8.34
CA PRO A 61 18.34 18.14 8.99
C PRO A 61 18.80 18.77 10.31
N ALA A 62 19.04 20.08 10.30
CA ALA A 62 19.36 20.83 11.51
C ALA A 62 18.12 21.08 12.38
N THR A 63 16.91 20.89 11.84
CA THR A 63 15.65 21.16 12.52
C THR A 63 14.63 20.06 12.27
N ALA A 64 14.47 19.19 13.28
CA ALA A 64 13.32 18.30 13.37
C ALA A 64 12.07 19.09 13.78
N GLY A 65 10.92 18.73 13.22
CA GLY A 65 9.65 19.27 13.72
C GLY A 65 8.49 19.17 12.75
N ARG A 66 7.39 19.78 13.19
CA ARG A 66 6.14 19.89 12.46
C ARG A 66 5.94 21.33 12.01
N PHE A 67 5.42 21.48 10.81
CA PHE A 67 5.19 22.75 10.16
C PHE A 67 3.79 22.76 9.57
N ILE A 68 3.14 23.92 9.61
CA ILE A 68 1.82 24.14 9.01
C ILE A 68 1.85 25.40 8.16
N SER A 69 1.15 25.39 7.04
CA SER A 69 0.95 26.53 6.16
C SER A 69 -0.53 26.58 5.78
N PHE A 70 -1.14 27.75 5.98
CA PHE A 70 -2.50 28.04 5.57
C PHE A 70 -2.49 28.84 4.28
N ASN A 71 -3.32 28.46 3.32
CA ASN A 71 -3.55 29.17 2.05
C ASN A 71 -2.27 29.52 1.28
N ALA A 72 -1.30 28.59 1.28
CA ALA A 72 0.01 28.79 0.67
C ALA A 72 0.85 29.94 1.29
N GLY A 73 0.53 30.36 2.51
CA GLY A 73 1.30 31.31 3.30
C GLY A 73 2.63 30.74 3.80
N PRO A 74 3.37 31.51 4.61
CA PRO A 74 4.63 31.04 5.18
C PRO A 74 4.42 29.78 6.03
N TRP A 75 5.46 28.96 6.09
CA TRP A 75 5.48 27.81 6.99
C TRP A 75 5.74 28.28 8.42
N GLU A 76 4.85 27.91 9.32
CA GLU A 76 4.97 28.14 10.75
C GLU A 76 5.23 26.82 11.47
N ARG A 77 6.02 26.86 12.56
CA ARG A 77 6.24 25.66 13.36
C ARG A 77 4.96 25.34 14.13
N LEU A 78 4.45 24.12 13.95
CA LEU A 78 3.31 23.62 14.71
C LEU A 78 3.79 23.27 16.12
N ALA A 79 3.40 24.08 17.11
CA ALA A 79 3.90 23.98 18.48
C ALA A 79 3.17 22.93 19.35
N THR A 80 2.06 22.35 18.86
CA THR A 80 1.20 21.46 19.64
C THR A 80 1.40 20.00 19.26
N ASP A 81 1.31 19.10 20.23
CA ASP A 81 1.23 17.64 20.00
C ASP A 81 -0.16 17.17 19.57
N HIS A 82 -1.14 18.08 19.59
CA HIS A 82 -2.53 17.81 19.22
C HIS A 82 -2.76 17.93 17.71
N ALA A 83 -3.66 17.10 17.23
CA ALA A 83 -4.18 17.15 15.86
C ALA A 83 -4.97 18.44 15.62
N VAL A 84 -4.88 18.98 14.40
CA VAL A 84 -5.54 20.23 14.00
C VAL A 84 -6.88 19.93 13.34
N THR A 85 -7.94 20.67 13.68
CA THR A 85 -9.20 20.63 12.93
C THR A 85 -9.16 21.61 11.78
N ILE A 86 -9.45 21.14 10.56
CA ILE A 86 -9.46 21.98 9.37
C ILE A 86 -10.89 22.44 9.09
N GLY A 87 -11.10 23.75 8.99
CA GLY A 87 -12.42 24.34 8.70
C GLY A 87 -12.81 24.29 7.22
N ASP A 88 -14.05 24.65 6.93
CA ASP A 88 -14.60 24.67 5.57
C ASP A 88 -13.81 25.59 4.63
N GLY A 89 -13.57 25.11 3.40
CA GLY A 89 -12.89 25.86 2.34
C GLY A 89 -11.42 26.19 2.60
N GLN A 90 -10.83 25.71 3.71
CA GLN A 90 -9.44 26.00 4.04
C GLN A 90 -8.46 25.19 3.17
N HIS A 91 -7.37 25.83 2.75
CA HIS A 91 -6.24 25.15 2.14
C HIS A 91 -5.13 25.01 3.17
N VAL A 92 -4.79 23.79 3.58
CA VAL A 92 -3.82 23.54 4.65
C VAL A 92 -2.77 22.55 4.19
N SER A 93 -1.51 22.90 4.39
CA SER A 93 -0.37 22.00 4.21
C SER A 93 0.30 21.78 5.55
N ILE A 94 0.53 20.52 5.94
CA ILE A 94 1.27 20.13 7.14
C ILE A 94 2.48 19.30 6.69
N ALA A 95 3.64 19.59 7.24
CA ALA A 95 4.88 18.85 6.99
C ALA A 95 5.48 18.38 8.32
N VAL A 96 5.85 17.10 8.41
CA VAL A 96 6.56 16.47 9.53
C VAL A 96 7.92 16.01 9.02
N CYS A 97 8.99 16.56 9.58
CA CYS A 97 10.33 16.36 9.04
C CYS A 97 11.31 15.98 10.15
N ASN A 98 11.95 14.82 10.00
CA ASN A 98 12.97 14.29 10.90
C ASN A 98 12.51 14.15 12.37
N GLU A 99 11.21 14.00 12.60
CA GLU A 99 10.65 13.93 13.95
C GLU A 99 10.49 12.46 14.40
N ARG A 100 10.56 12.23 15.72
CA ARG A 100 10.33 10.91 16.35
C ARG A 100 11.25 9.78 15.87
N ASN A 101 12.40 10.11 15.28
CA ASN A 101 13.43 9.11 15.04
C ASN A 101 14.08 8.74 16.38
N VAL A 102 14.20 7.44 16.67
CA VAL A 102 14.68 6.97 17.98
C VAL A 102 15.61 5.77 17.81
N SER A 103 16.56 5.63 18.74
CA SER A 103 17.36 4.41 18.91
C SER A 103 16.98 3.77 20.24
N VAL A 104 16.67 2.48 20.21
CA VAL A 104 16.16 1.73 21.37
C VAL A 104 16.91 0.41 21.54
N GLU A 105 17.04 -0.02 22.80
CA GLU A 105 17.58 -1.32 23.18
C GLU A 105 16.58 -2.00 24.12
N ASN A 106 16.11 -3.20 23.78
CA ASN A 106 15.15 -3.96 24.57
C ASN A 106 13.93 -3.12 24.99
N ALA A 107 13.19 -2.64 24.01
CA ALA A 107 12.07 -1.73 24.22
C ALA A 107 10.73 -2.38 23.86
N SER A 108 9.68 -1.95 24.53
CA SER A 108 8.31 -2.16 24.08
C SER A 108 7.68 -0.83 23.70
N MET A 109 6.94 -0.80 22.60
CA MET A 109 6.26 0.38 22.09
C MET A 109 4.78 0.09 21.87
N THR A 110 3.93 0.91 22.46
CA THR A 110 2.47 0.89 22.23
C THR A 110 1.98 2.07 21.39
N ALA A 111 2.82 3.08 21.22
CA ALA A 111 2.48 4.32 20.52
C ALA A 111 2.84 4.28 19.04
N SER A 112 2.05 4.99 18.23
CA SER A 112 2.32 5.21 16.80
C SER A 112 3.69 5.83 16.53
N LEU A 113 4.37 5.33 15.49
CA LEU A 113 5.61 5.93 14.97
C LEU A 113 5.37 7.34 14.40
N LEU A 114 4.15 7.63 13.93
CA LEU A 114 3.74 8.93 13.40
C LEU A 114 2.53 9.51 14.17
N PRO A 115 2.56 10.78 14.60
CA PRO A 115 1.43 11.36 15.34
C PRO A 115 0.20 11.58 14.45
N CYS A 116 -0.99 11.59 15.07
CA CYS A 116 -2.19 12.14 14.42
C CYS A 116 -2.00 13.63 14.18
N LEU A 117 -2.18 14.08 12.93
CA LEU A 117 -1.94 15.46 12.51
C LEU A 117 -3.23 16.25 12.35
N VAL A 118 -4.31 15.59 11.93
CA VAL A 118 -5.59 16.24 11.62
C VAL A 118 -6.74 15.53 12.33
N HIS A 119 -7.61 16.31 12.96
CA HIS A 119 -8.86 15.85 13.55
C HIS A 119 -10.03 16.57 12.88
N GLY A 120 -10.61 15.93 11.86
CA GLY A 120 -11.70 16.44 11.06
C GLY A 120 -11.24 17.39 9.94
N ILE A 121 -11.89 17.28 8.80
CA ILE A 121 -11.66 18.12 7.63
C ILE A 121 -13.00 18.71 7.20
N GLY A 122 -13.11 20.03 7.14
CA GLY A 122 -14.32 20.73 6.73
C GLY A 122 -14.67 20.52 5.26
N GLN A 123 -15.89 20.94 4.91
CA GLN A 123 -16.40 20.89 3.55
C GLN A 123 -15.51 21.70 2.60
N SER A 124 -15.19 21.12 1.43
CA SER A 124 -14.39 21.74 0.37
C SER A 124 -12.99 22.20 0.79
N ALA A 125 -12.45 21.71 1.90
CA ALA A 125 -11.07 21.96 2.30
C ALA A 125 -10.07 21.20 1.39
N ASP A 126 -8.85 21.73 1.23
CA ASP A 126 -7.72 21.08 0.55
C ASP A 126 -6.60 20.88 1.56
N VAL A 127 -6.45 19.64 2.03
CA VAL A 127 -5.48 19.25 3.03
C VAL A 127 -4.35 18.46 2.39
N ARG A 128 -3.12 18.83 2.71
CA ARG A 128 -1.91 18.18 2.21
C ARG A 128 -1.00 17.85 3.36
N LEU A 129 -0.70 16.57 3.56
CA LEU A 129 0.18 16.08 4.61
C LEU A 129 1.44 15.52 3.97
N PHE A 130 2.59 15.97 4.46
CA PHE A 130 3.90 15.48 4.06
C PHE A 130 4.61 14.96 5.29
N VAL A 131 5.01 13.69 5.29
CA VAL A 131 5.84 13.10 6.34
C VAL A 131 7.12 12.64 5.69
N LEU A 132 8.24 13.15 6.17
CA LEU A 132 9.56 12.90 5.58
C LEU A 132 10.54 12.52 6.69
N HIS A 133 11.29 11.44 6.47
CA HIS A 133 12.35 10.97 7.38
C HIS A 133 11.93 10.89 8.86
N SER A 134 10.68 10.56 9.15
CA SER A 134 10.13 10.64 10.52
C SER A 134 9.68 9.29 11.05
N GLY A 135 9.69 9.12 12.36
CA GLY A 135 9.24 7.90 13.04
C GLY A 135 10.11 6.67 12.77
N ASN A 136 11.38 6.84 12.36
CA ASN A 136 12.28 5.72 12.12
C ASN A 136 12.89 5.21 13.44
N VAL A 137 12.92 3.89 13.61
CA VAL A 137 13.40 3.23 14.83
C VAL A 137 14.65 2.43 14.53
N HIS A 138 15.75 2.70 15.22
CA HIS A 138 16.92 1.84 15.25
C HIS A 138 16.85 0.94 16.48
N ALA A 139 16.73 -0.38 16.29
CA ALA A 139 16.59 -1.33 17.40
C ALA A 139 17.88 -2.14 17.57
N SER A 140 18.46 -2.19 18.76
CA SER A 140 19.69 -2.97 19.01
C SER A 140 19.49 -4.25 19.83
N GLY A 141 18.25 -4.55 20.21
CA GLY A 141 17.88 -5.73 20.99
C GLY A 141 16.48 -6.21 20.58
N VAL A 142 15.65 -6.59 21.55
CA VAL A 142 14.24 -6.89 21.29
C VAL A 142 13.45 -5.59 21.17
N LEU A 143 12.65 -5.46 20.12
CA LEU A 143 11.66 -4.41 19.97
C LEU A 143 10.28 -5.07 19.89
N ASP A 144 9.50 -4.96 20.96
CA ASP A 144 8.13 -5.47 21.06
C ASP A 144 7.13 -4.34 20.79
N ILE A 145 6.58 -4.28 19.58
CA ILE A 145 5.54 -3.33 19.21
C ILE A 145 4.18 -3.99 19.46
N THR A 146 3.50 -3.58 20.53
CA THR A 146 2.23 -4.17 20.98
C THR A 146 1.09 -3.17 20.84
N ASP A 147 -0.09 -3.66 20.49
CA ASP A 147 -1.32 -2.85 20.43
C ASP A 147 -2.15 -3.10 21.70
N ASP A 148 -1.94 -2.28 22.74
CA ASP A 148 -2.72 -2.33 23.97
C ASP A 148 -4.12 -1.72 23.73
N THR A 149 -5.13 -2.58 23.73
CA THR A 149 -6.55 -2.26 23.49
C THR A 149 -7.18 -1.22 24.40
N THR A 150 -6.51 -0.78 25.46
CA THR A 150 -7.12 0.14 26.44
C THR A 150 -6.98 1.62 26.09
N VAL A 151 -6.03 1.99 25.23
CA VAL A 151 -5.74 3.39 24.90
C VAL A 151 -5.24 3.50 23.45
N GLN A 152 -5.92 4.38 22.70
CA GLN A 152 -5.57 4.90 21.37
C GLN A 152 -5.95 4.05 20.15
N THR A 153 -6.73 4.68 19.29
CA THR A 153 -6.91 4.31 17.90
C THR A 153 -5.57 4.11 17.20
N PRO A 154 -5.47 3.19 16.23
CA PRO A 154 -4.24 3.00 15.47
C PRO A 154 -3.86 4.31 14.75
N MET A 155 -2.58 4.67 14.87
CA MET A 155 -1.69 5.48 14.03
C MET A 155 -2.22 6.47 12.95
N SER A 156 -3.44 6.99 13.05
CA SER A 156 -4.08 7.68 11.93
C SER A 156 -3.59 9.12 11.80
N LEU A 157 -2.94 9.46 10.68
CA LEU A 157 -2.52 10.85 10.39
C LEU A 157 -3.73 11.81 10.33
N VAL A 158 -4.88 11.29 9.91
CA VAL A 158 -6.16 12.00 9.86
C VAL A 158 -7.19 11.16 10.60
N THR A 159 -7.92 11.77 11.53
CA THR A 159 -9.05 11.16 12.23
C THR A 159 -10.26 12.08 12.15
N GLY A 160 -11.44 11.58 12.52
CA GLY A 160 -12.66 12.37 12.55
C GLY A 160 -13.30 12.55 11.17
N PRO A 161 -14.42 13.31 11.10
CA PRO A 161 -15.24 13.40 9.90
C PRO A 161 -14.53 14.19 8.80
N VAL A 162 -14.73 13.77 7.55
CA VAL A 162 -14.28 14.49 6.36
C VAL A 162 -15.50 15.04 5.62
N GLY A 163 -15.53 16.35 5.45
CA GLY A 163 -16.63 17.08 4.86
C GLY A 163 -16.73 16.91 3.35
N LYS A 164 -17.91 17.23 2.82
CA LYS A 164 -18.24 17.13 1.40
C LYS A 164 -17.20 17.81 0.51
N ASN A 165 -16.86 17.20 -0.62
CA ASN A 165 -15.90 17.72 -1.61
C ASN A 165 -14.51 18.07 -1.04
N ALA A 166 -14.17 17.59 0.16
CA ALA A 166 -12.84 17.78 0.70
C ALA A 166 -11.81 17.00 -0.11
N TYR A 167 -10.63 17.58 -0.20
CA TYR A 167 -9.49 17.05 -0.91
C TYR A 167 -8.37 16.75 0.09
N LEU A 168 -7.86 15.52 0.06
CA LEU A 168 -6.80 15.09 0.97
C LEU A 168 -5.67 14.45 0.18
N ARG A 169 -4.46 15.02 0.29
CA ARG A 169 -3.22 14.42 -0.20
C ARG A 169 -2.35 14.05 0.97
N ILE A 170 -1.83 12.83 0.97
CA ILE A 170 -0.85 12.39 1.95
C ILE A 170 0.35 11.82 1.21
N ALA A 171 1.55 12.29 1.54
CA ALA A 171 2.81 11.73 1.07
C ALA A 171 3.67 11.38 2.28
N ILE A 172 4.06 10.11 2.40
CA ILE A 172 4.96 9.61 3.45
C ILE A 172 6.20 9.04 2.77
N GLU A 173 7.34 9.70 2.94
CA GLU A 173 8.61 9.30 2.33
C GLU A 173 9.67 8.99 3.40
N ASP A 174 10.40 7.88 3.23
CA ASP A 174 11.52 7.48 4.09
C ASP A 174 11.20 7.48 5.59
N SER A 175 9.97 7.11 5.95
CA SER A 175 9.43 7.26 7.30
C SER A 175 8.86 5.95 7.85
N ALA A 176 8.73 5.88 9.17
CA ALA A 176 8.22 4.73 9.91
C ALA A 176 9.03 3.43 9.67
N ASN A 177 10.30 3.52 9.26
CA ASN A 177 11.14 2.34 9.05
C ASN A 177 11.71 1.83 10.38
N ILE A 178 11.84 0.51 10.50
CA ILE A 178 12.50 -0.16 11.61
C ILE A 178 13.82 -0.74 11.09
N LEU A 179 14.89 -0.42 11.78
CA LEU A 179 16.27 -0.73 11.42
C LEU A 179 16.92 -1.50 12.59
N PRO A 180 16.75 -2.83 12.64
CA PRO A 180 17.54 -3.67 13.54
C PRO A 180 19.04 -3.44 13.27
N SER A 181 19.82 -3.21 14.32
CA SER A 181 21.17 -2.65 14.25
C SER A 181 22.26 -3.58 14.78
N LYS A 182 21.89 -4.74 15.33
CA LYS A 182 22.81 -5.74 15.87
C LYS A 182 22.36 -7.16 15.50
N LEU A 183 23.32 -8.07 15.38
CA LEU A 183 23.05 -9.51 15.28
C LEU A 183 22.23 -9.98 16.50
N GLY A 184 21.16 -10.73 16.24
CA GLY A 184 20.25 -11.20 17.29
C GLY A 184 19.20 -10.17 17.73
N ALA A 185 19.16 -8.98 17.13
CA ALA A 185 18.02 -8.09 17.29
C ALA A 185 16.75 -8.77 16.76
N GLU A 186 15.66 -8.60 17.48
CA GLU A 186 14.38 -9.21 17.16
C GLU A 186 13.31 -8.14 17.18
N VAL A 187 12.56 -8.01 16.10
CA VAL A 187 11.38 -7.17 16.05
C VAL A 187 10.17 -8.09 16.18
N ARG A 188 9.38 -7.89 17.23
CA ARG A 188 8.09 -8.56 17.41
C ARG A 188 6.99 -7.55 17.25
N ILE A 189 6.02 -7.89 16.42
CA ILE A 189 4.94 -6.98 16.12
C ILE A 189 3.61 -7.70 16.29
N GLY A 190 2.72 -7.09 17.09
CA GLY A 190 1.36 -7.53 17.31
C GLY A 190 1.08 -7.95 18.76
N ARG A 191 -0.04 -8.66 18.99
CA ARG A 191 -0.60 -8.86 20.34
C ARG A 191 -0.20 -10.16 20.99
N THR A 192 0.18 -10.10 22.27
CA THR A 192 0.15 -11.25 23.19
C THR A 192 -1.23 -11.35 23.85
N GLY A 193 -2.23 -12.01 23.24
CA GLY A 193 -3.58 -12.17 23.85
C GLY A 193 -4.71 -12.56 22.89
N GLN A 194 -5.90 -12.91 23.42
CA GLN A 194 -7.09 -13.29 22.62
C GLN A 194 -7.57 -12.15 21.69
N ARG A 195 -8.01 -12.52 20.48
CA ARG A 195 -8.44 -11.65 19.35
C ARG A 195 -9.64 -10.76 19.74
N PRO A 196 -9.50 -9.43 19.86
CA PRO A 196 -10.64 -8.51 19.80
C PRO A 196 -11.09 -8.33 18.35
N ARG A 197 -12.38 -8.05 18.14
CA ARG A 197 -13.01 -7.92 16.80
C ARG A 197 -12.69 -6.63 16.03
N SER A 198 -11.72 -5.80 16.45
CA SER A 198 -11.52 -4.47 15.83
C SER A 198 -10.66 -4.51 14.57
N ARG A 199 -11.21 -4.03 13.45
CA ARG A 199 -10.57 -3.80 12.14
C ARG A 199 -9.83 -2.46 12.11
N ASN A 200 -8.79 -2.32 12.91
CA ASN A 200 -8.12 -1.03 13.12
C ASN A 200 -6.82 -0.96 12.30
N SER A 201 -6.80 -0.14 11.25
CA SER A 201 -5.68 0.06 10.31
C SER A 201 -4.79 1.26 10.68
N VAL A 202 -3.53 1.28 10.22
CA VAL A 202 -2.54 2.33 10.56
C VAL A 202 -2.94 3.73 10.08
N MET A 203 -3.64 3.85 8.95
CA MET A 203 -4.26 5.10 8.54
C MET A 203 -5.69 4.78 8.18
N ASP A 204 -6.62 5.17 9.05
CA ASP A 204 -8.04 4.99 8.79
C ASP A 204 -8.68 6.35 8.51
N ILE A 205 -9.11 6.55 7.27
CA ILE A 205 -9.85 7.76 6.90
C ILE A 205 -11.34 7.41 6.93
N HIS A 206 -11.98 7.67 8.06
CA HIS A 206 -13.43 7.57 8.16
C HIS A 206 -14.09 8.78 7.50
N SER A 207 -14.44 8.67 6.22
CA SER A 207 -15.38 9.60 5.60
C SER A 207 -16.80 9.03 5.67
N PHE A 208 -17.71 9.76 6.31
CA PHE A 208 -19.15 9.49 6.19
C PHE A 208 -19.76 10.21 4.97
N ASP A 209 -18.97 11.04 4.26
CA ASP A 209 -19.46 11.80 3.11
C ASP A 209 -19.02 11.17 1.77
N PRO A 210 -19.98 10.98 0.84
CA PRO A 210 -19.78 10.31 -0.44
C PRO A 210 -19.05 11.11 -1.51
N SER A 211 -18.26 12.15 -1.24
CA SER A 211 -17.68 13.00 -2.31
C SER A 211 -16.20 13.36 -2.14
N MET A 212 -15.50 12.62 -1.29
CA MET A 212 -14.09 12.83 -1.00
C MET A 212 -13.18 12.41 -2.18
N THR A 213 -12.03 13.07 -2.33
CA THR A 213 -10.95 12.62 -3.22
C THR A 213 -9.63 12.45 -2.48
N PRO A 214 -9.41 11.32 -1.77
CA PRO A 214 -8.14 11.07 -1.11
C PRO A 214 -7.08 10.56 -2.09
N ALA A 215 -5.84 11.04 -1.95
CA ALA A 215 -4.67 10.57 -2.67
C ALA A 215 -3.51 10.33 -1.71
N ILE A 216 -3.11 9.08 -1.56
CA ILE A 216 -2.07 8.66 -0.60
C ILE A 216 -0.89 8.07 -1.37
N ALA A 217 0.31 8.52 -1.04
CA ALA A 217 1.57 8.00 -1.55
C ALA A 217 2.47 7.59 -0.39
N LEU A 218 2.95 6.35 -0.42
CA LEU A 218 3.96 5.82 0.51
C LEU A 218 5.21 5.52 -0.32
N ARG A 219 6.36 6.05 0.07
CA ARG A 219 7.61 5.84 -0.66
C ARG A 219 8.76 5.48 0.28
N ARG A 220 9.36 4.29 0.13
CA ARG A 220 10.45 3.82 1.00
C ARG A 220 10.10 3.92 2.50
N SER A 221 8.86 3.59 2.83
CA SER A 221 8.30 3.80 4.17
C SER A 221 7.80 2.49 4.77
N ALA A 222 7.80 2.44 6.10
CA ALA A 222 7.33 1.31 6.88
C ALA A 222 8.04 -0.01 6.55
N ASN A 223 9.32 0.05 6.19
CA ASN A 223 10.13 -1.13 5.96
C ASN A 223 10.74 -1.64 7.27
N VAL A 224 10.99 -2.95 7.35
CA VAL A 224 11.88 -3.54 8.37
C VAL A 224 13.14 -3.98 7.63
N LEU A 225 14.24 -3.27 7.81
CA LEU A 225 15.46 -3.51 7.03
C LEU A 225 16.61 -3.90 7.95
N SER A 226 17.02 -5.16 7.88
CA SER A 226 18.24 -5.65 8.47
C SER A 226 18.83 -6.81 7.67
N ASP A 227 20.14 -6.84 7.54
CA ASP A 227 20.85 -8.02 7.06
C ASP A 227 20.98 -9.11 8.13
N GLN A 228 20.69 -8.78 9.40
CA GLN A 228 20.88 -9.65 10.56
C GLN A 228 19.71 -9.53 11.56
N GLY A 229 19.17 -10.65 12.04
CA GLY A 229 18.11 -10.65 13.07
C GLY A 229 16.81 -11.33 12.64
N ALA A 230 15.80 -11.28 13.49
CA ALA A 230 14.52 -11.94 13.27
C ALA A 230 13.35 -10.95 13.27
N LEU A 231 12.41 -11.14 12.34
CA LEU A 231 11.10 -10.50 12.38
C LEU A 231 10.05 -11.56 12.72
N LYS A 232 9.27 -11.28 13.77
CA LYS A 232 8.06 -12.04 14.09
C LYS A 232 6.87 -11.11 14.05
N ILE A 233 5.89 -11.44 13.22
CA ILE A 233 4.59 -10.78 13.20
C ILE A 233 3.57 -11.79 13.71
N ASP A 234 2.99 -11.49 14.87
CA ASP A 234 1.97 -12.30 15.53
C ASP A 234 0.68 -11.46 15.66
N ARG A 235 -0.38 -11.79 14.93
CA ARG A 235 -1.66 -11.05 14.93
C ARG A 235 -1.53 -9.57 14.55
N ALA A 236 -1.39 -9.41 13.22
CA ALA A 236 -1.43 -8.24 12.34
C ALA A 236 -0.91 -6.88 12.86
N TYR A 237 0.15 -6.43 12.19
CA TYR A 237 0.57 -5.04 12.05
C TYR A 237 0.80 -4.78 10.58
N SER A 238 0.25 -3.69 10.06
CA SER A 238 0.52 -3.27 8.69
C SER A 238 0.48 -1.75 8.61
N PRO A 239 1.41 -1.11 7.87
CA PRO A 239 1.25 0.26 7.39
C PRO A 239 0.15 0.31 6.30
N SER A 240 -1.11 0.12 6.69
CA SER A 240 -2.25 0.26 5.79
C SER A 240 -2.72 1.70 5.72
N ALA A 241 -3.24 2.07 4.55
CA ALA A 241 -4.15 3.19 4.39
C ALA A 241 -5.54 2.62 4.16
N SER A 242 -6.29 2.31 5.22
CA SER A 242 -7.73 2.06 5.11
C SER A 242 -8.40 3.36 4.67
N LEU A 243 -8.88 3.38 3.43
CA LEU A 243 -9.21 4.64 2.80
C LEU A 243 -10.60 5.17 3.12
N VAL A 244 -11.65 4.37 3.31
CA VAL A 244 -13.01 4.92 3.54
C VAL A 244 -13.98 3.91 4.16
N SER A 245 -14.76 4.31 5.16
CA SER A 245 -16.04 3.67 5.49
C SER A 245 -17.14 4.06 4.50
N SER A 246 -17.36 3.32 3.40
CA SER A 246 -18.38 3.55 2.35
C SER A 246 -18.18 4.80 1.48
N MET A 247 -17.81 4.63 0.21
CA MET A 247 -17.81 5.70 -0.80
C MET A 247 -19.08 5.61 -1.65
N ARG A 248 -19.91 6.67 -1.74
CA ARG A 248 -21.00 6.71 -2.75
C ARG A 248 -20.71 7.53 -4.00
N SER A 249 -19.62 8.30 -4.02
CA SER A 249 -19.02 8.91 -5.20
C SER A 249 -17.60 9.41 -4.87
N GLY A 250 -16.84 9.86 -5.87
CA GLY A 250 -15.51 10.44 -5.66
C GLY A 250 -14.38 9.64 -6.30
N THR A 251 -13.13 10.04 -6.04
CA THR A 251 -11.95 9.40 -6.62
C THR A 251 -10.92 9.12 -5.54
N ALA A 252 -10.50 7.88 -5.38
CA ALA A 252 -9.49 7.50 -4.41
C ALA A 252 -8.24 6.95 -5.11
N GLY A 253 -7.06 7.38 -4.66
CA GLY A 253 -5.79 6.90 -5.18
C GLY A 253 -4.83 6.50 -4.07
N VAL A 254 -4.31 5.27 -4.09
CA VAL A 254 -3.22 4.85 -3.18
C VAL A 254 -2.06 4.28 -3.94
N HIS A 255 -0.87 4.74 -3.56
CA HIS A 255 0.35 4.53 -4.33
C HIS A 255 1.52 4.14 -3.43
N PRO A 256 1.57 2.89 -2.93
CA PRO A 256 2.73 2.38 -2.24
C PRO A 256 3.85 2.05 -3.24
N ASP A 257 5.02 2.66 -3.09
CA ASP A 257 6.25 2.37 -3.84
C ASP A 257 7.40 2.09 -2.88
N GLN A 258 7.97 0.89 -2.91
CA GLN A 258 9.00 0.49 -1.93
C GLN A 258 8.50 0.59 -0.48
N ALA A 259 7.24 0.22 -0.24
CA ALA A 259 6.63 0.28 1.09
C ALA A 259 6.46 -1.13 1.68
N ALA A 260 6.58 -1.22 3.02
CA ALA A 260 6.40 -2.47 3.75
C ALA A 260 7.24 -3.63 3.21
N ASN A 261 8.49 -3.37 2.85
CA ASN A 261 9.41 -4.44 2.53
C ASN A 261 10.13 -4.91 3.80
N VAL A 262 10.46 -6.19 3.83
CA VAL A 262 11.22 -6.80 4.91
C VAL A 262 12.52 -7.37 4.37
N ASP A 263 13.62 -7.06 5.04
CA ASP A 263 14.90 -7.74 4.94
C ASP A 263 15.29 -8.18 6.35
N ALA A 264 15.52 -9.48 6.56
CA ALA A 264 15.91 -10.04 7.85
C ALA A 264 16.57 -11.42 7.72
N GLY A 265 17.17 -11.93 8.80
CA GLY A 265 17.70 -13.31 8.83
C GLY A 265 16.57 -14.34 8.78
N ARG A 266 15.65 -14.27 9.74
CA ARG A 266 14.47 -15.16 9.84
C ARG A 266 13.19 -14.35 9.89
N ILE A 267 12.17 -14.79 9.16
CA ILE A 267 10.86 -14.12 9.16
C ILE A 267 9.76 -15.12 9.45
N LYS A 268 8.88 -14.75 10.37
CA LYS A 268 7.72 -15.54 10.75
C LYS A 268 6.49 -14.65 10.83
N ILE A 269 5.45 -15.03 10.11
CA ILE A 269 4.17 -14.31 10.07
C ILE A 269 3.07 -15.29 10.43
N ARG A 270 2.29 -14.95 11.45
CA ARG A 270 1.21 -15.76 11.99
C ARG A 270 -0.06 -14.97 12.17
N GLN A 271 -1.18 -15.45 11.62
CA GLN A 271 -2.50 -14.85 11.84
C GLN A 271 -2.52 -13.35 11.53
N GLY A 272 -1.78 -12.91 10.52
CA GLY A 272 -1.55 -11.50 10.23
C GLY A 272 -1.05 -11.28 8.81
N MET A 273 -0.76 -10.02 8.52
CA MET A 273 -0.42 -9.54 7.18
C MET A 273 0.72 -8.53 7.25
N LEU A 274 1.57 -8.48 6.23
CA LEU A 274 2.61 -7.44 6.12
C LEU A 274 2.03 -6.13 5.55
N LEU A 275 1.11 -6.24 4.59
CA LEU A 275 0.27 -5.18 4.07
C LEU A 275 -1.19 -5.65 4.14
N SER A 276 -2.00 -4.97 4.95
CA SER A 276 -3.46 -5.12 4.99
C SER A 276 -4.11 -4.44 3.79
N SER A 277 -5.44 -4.49 3.74
CA SER A 277 -6.22 -3.89 2.70
C SER A 277 -5.91 -2.40 2.48
N ILE A 278 -5.66 -2.05 1.22
CA ILE A 278 -5.32 -0.68 0.81
C ILE A 278 -6.59 0.16 0.61
N VAL A 279 -7.72 -0.49 0.36
CA VAL A 279 -9.04 0.13 0.36
C VAL A 279 -9.97 -0.86 1.03
N ALA A 280 -10.26 -0.68 2.32
CA ALA A 280 -11.28 -1.45 3.03
C ALA A 280 -12.54 -0.62 3.21
N THR A 281 -13.68 -1.09 2.71
CA THR A 281 -14.94 -0.34 2.75
C THR A 281 -16.18 -1.22 2.63
N PRO A 282 -17.27 -0.98 3.37
CA PRO A 282 -18.51 -1.71 3.15
C PRO A 282 -19.13 -1.51 1.75
N SER A 283 -18.80 -0.42 1.04
CA SER A 283 -19.38 -0.16 -0.29
C SER A 283 -18.56 0.84 -1.11
N LEU A 284 -18.48 0.60 -2.42
CA LEU A 284 -17.96 1.49 -3.46
C LEU A 284 -19.04 1.75 -4.53
N GLU A 285 -19.83 2.80 -4.35
CA GLU A 285 -20.83 3.24 -5.32
C GLU A 285 -20.34 4.47 -6.09
N HIS A 286 -20.56 4.53 -7.41
CA HIS A 286 -20.19 5.66 -8.29
C HIS A 286 -18.77 6.20 -8.07
N ALA A 287 -17.84 5.33 -7.68
CA ALA A 287 -16.50 5.70 -7.27
C ALA A 287 -15.47 5.44 -8.38
N ASN A 288 -14.34 6.14 -8.32
CA ASN A 288 -13.17 5.86 -9.14
C ASN A 288 -11.98 5.55 -8.23
N VAL A 289 -11.72 4.27 -8.01
CA VAL A 289 -10.66 3.80 -7.12
C VAL A 289 -9.46 3.35 -7.93
N ARG A 290 -8.27 3.81 -7.53
CA ARG A 290 -7.01 3.41 -8.15
C ARG A 290 -5.98 3.03 -7.09
N VAL A 291 -5.67 1.75 -7.03
CA VAL A 291 -4.53 1.23 -6.24
C VAL A 291 -3.38 0.97 -7.20
N THR A 292 -2.19 1.48 -6.90
CA THR A 292 -0.97 1.19 -7.68
C THR A 292 0.18 0.90 -6.74
N MET A 293 0.52 -0.37 -6.60
CA MET A 293 1.63 -0.86 -5.79
C MET A 293 2.83 -1.16 -6.68
N ARG A 294 4.02 -0.75 -6.23
CA ARG A 294 5.29 -1.02 -6.91
C ARG A 294 6.36 -1.41 -5.91
N ARG A 295 7.02 -2.55 -6.08
CA ARG A 295 8.13 -2.94 -5.20
C ARG A 295 7.75 -2.91 -3.71
N SER A 296 6.49 -3.24 -3.40
CA SER A 296 5.93 -3.16 -2.04
C SER A 296 5.49 -4.52 -1.55
N GLY A 297 5.57 -4.74 -0.24
CA GLY A 297 5.24 -6.03 0.37
C GLY A 297 6.21 -7.15 -0.04
N ASN A 298 7.44 -6.82 -0.44
CA ASN A 298 8.43 -7.84 -0.77
C ASN A 298 9.21 -8.25 0.47
N LEU A 299 9.66 -9.50 0.45
CA LEU A 299 10.34 -10.11 1.57
C LEU A 299 11.65 -10.75 1.11
N HIS A 300 12.71 -10.43 1.83
CA HIS A 300 14.01 -11.08 1.73
C HIS A 300 14.39 -11.70 3.08
N ALA A 301 14.60 -13.02 3.10
CA ALA A 301 15.08 -13.72 4.27
C ALA A 301 16.39 -14.47 3.99
N HIS A 302 17.38 -14.37 4.86
CA HIS A 302 18.66 -15.06 4.66
C HIS A 302 18.62 -16.53 5.08
N GLU A 303 17.70 -16.92 5.95
CA GLU A 303 17.63 -18.28 6.49
C GLU A 303 16.28 -18.94 6.20
N ALA A 304 15.19 -18.37 6.70
CA ALA A 304 13.87 -19.00 6.61
C ALA A 304 12.73 -17.98 6.59
N LEU A 305 11.67 -18.35 5.87
CA LEU A 305 10.36 -17.72 5.94
C LEU A 305 9.31 -18.76 6.34
N VAL A 306 8.51 -18.43 7.35
CA VAL A 306 7.31 -19.18 7.73
C VAL A 306 6.10 -18.27 7.69
N ILE A 307 5.12 -18.62 6.86
CA ILE A 307 3.78 -18.04 6.81
C ILE A 307 2.81 -19.11 7.30
N ASP A 308 1.96 -18.75 8.26
CA ASP A 308 1.09 -19.66 9.01
C ASP A 308 -0.23 -18.95 9.30
N HIS A 309 -1.29 -19.28 8.55
CA HIS A 309 -2.58 -18.59 8.58
C HIS A 309 -2.45 -17.08 8.39
N ALA A 310 -1.71 -16.64 7.38
CA ALA A 310 -1.28 -15.26 7.22
C ALA A 310 -1.06 -14.91 5.74
N GLU A 311 -1.08 -13.62 5.40
CA GLU A 311 -0.70 -13.14 4.06
C GLU A 311 0.53 -12.21 4.10
N LEU A 312 1.20 -11.98 2.96
CA LEU A 312 2.10 -10.81 2.87
C LEU A 312 1.32 -9.57 2.44
N ILE A 313 0.47 -9.71 1.43
CA ILE A 313 -0.43 -8.69 0.97
C ILE A 313 -1.82 -9.31 1.06
N ASP A 314 -2.63 -8.78 1.96
CA ASP A 314 -4.08 -9.01 2.07
C ASP A 314 -4.78 -8.43 0.82
N GLU A 315 -6.03 -8.05 0.91
CA GLU A 315 -6.81 -7.56 -0.22
C GLU A 315 -6.51 -6.09 -0.60
N PRO A 316 -5.83 -5.76 -1.72
CA PRO A 316 -5.62 -4.36 -2.10
C PRO A 316 -6.91 -3.55 -2.20
N VAL A 317 -8.04 -4.20 -2.48
CA VAL A 317 -9.38 -3.63 -2.35
C VAL A 317 -10.30 -4.67 -1.70
N ASP A 318 -10.67 -4.44 -0.45
CA ASP A 318 -11.72 -5.13 0.32
C ASP A 318 -13.00 -4.28 0.22
N ALA A 319 -14.01 -4.77 -0.51
CA ALA A 319 -15.30 -4.12 -0.49
C ALA A 319 -16.49 -5.07 -0.59
N VAL A 320 -17.36 -5.10 0.43
CA VAL A 320 -18.60 -5.91 0.40
C VAL A 320 -19.46 -5.67 -0.85
N ARG A 321 -19.43 -4.46 -1.42
CA ARG A 321 -20.17 -4.14 -2.65
C ARG A 321 -19.45 -3.12 -3.52
N ILE A 322 -19.43 -3.36 -4.83
CA ILE A 322 -18.96 -2.42 -5.85
C ILE A 322 -20.08 -2.18 -6.87
N ARG A 323 -20.55 -0.94 -7.01
CA ARG A 323 -21.66 -0.59 -7.92
C ARG A 323 -21.38 0.67 -8.73
N ASP A 324 -21.66 0.64 -10.03
CA ASP A 324 -21.53 1.80 -10.92
C ASP A 324 -20.14 2.48 -10.85
N SER A 325 -19.11 1.70 -10.53
CA SER A 325 -17.78 2.18 -10.15
C SER A 325 -16.72 1.85 -11.19
N LYS A 326 -15.58 2.53 -11.11
CA LYS A 326 -14.35 2.19 -11.83
C LYS A 326 -13.29 1.83 -10.82
N VAL A 327 -12.83 0.58 -10.81
CA VAL A 327 -11.76 0.14 -9.93
C VAL A 327 -10.59 -0.31 -10.76
N LYS A 328 -9.41 0.23 -10.45
CA LYS A 328 -8.17 -0.12 -11.12
C LYS A 328 -7.11 -0.49 -10.11
N VAL A 329 -6.72 -1.75 -10.10
CA VAL A 329 -5.62 -2.25 -9.28
C VAL A 329 -4.42 -2.55 -10.18
N ARG A 330 -3.24 -2.11 -9.78
CA ARG A 330 -2.00 -2.41 -10.47
C ARG A 330 -0.93 -2.76 -9.47
N LEU A 331 -0.51 -4.03 -9.49
CA LEU A 331 0.59 -4.54 -8.68
C LEU A 331 1.78 -4.79 -9.61
N ARG A 332 2.95 -4.26 -9.26
CA ARG A 332 4.19 -4.52 -9.99
C ARG A 332 5.34 -4.81 -9.06
N ASP A 333 6.03 -5.91 -9.29
CA ASP A 333 7.19 -6.28 -8.49
C ASP A 333 6.82 -6.32 -6.99
N SER A 334 5.63 -6.82 -6.65
CA SER A 334 5.04 -6.75 -5.30
C SER A 334 4.70 -8.13 -4.74
N GLY A 335 4.75 -8.31 -3.43
CA GLY A 335 4.47 -9.60 -2.79
C GLY A 335 5.49 -10.69 -3.12
N ASN A 336 6.68 -10.32 -3.63
CA ASN A 336 7.69 -11.32 -4.00
C ASN A 336 8.51 -11.72 -2.78
N VAL A 337 8.84 -13.00 -2.73
CA VAL A 337 9.63 -13.62 -1.68
C VAL A 337 10.96 -14.09 -2.27
N ARG A 338 12.05 -13.70 -1.61
CA ARG A 338 13.38 -14.25 -1.85
C ARG A 338 13.90 -14.79 -0.52
N VAL A 339 14.25 -16.07 -0.48
CA VAL A 339 14.84 -16.70 0.70
C VAL A 339 16.06 -17.52 0.33
N ASP A 340 17.19 -17.30 0.99
CA ASP A 340 18.42 -18.06 0.68
C ASP A 340 18.38 -19.50 1.21
N GLY A 341 17.50 -19.78 2.18
CA GLY A 341 17.19 -21.12 2.69
C GLY A 341 15.80 -21.60 2.27
N CYS A 342 14.85 -21.68 3.20
CA CYS A 342 13.56 -22.31 2.92
C CYS A 342 12.34 -21.42 3.20
N VAL A 343 11.28 -21.70 2.44
CA VAL A 343 9.96 -21.06 2.57
C VAL A 343 8.95 -22.14 2.94
N ARG A 344 8.18 -21.90 4.00
CA ARG A 344 7.02 -22.70 4.38
C ARG A 344 5.78 -21.80 4.43
N ILE A 345 4.75 -22.19 3.71
CA ILE A 345 3.44 -21.54 3.71
C ILE A 345 2.43 -22.60 4.14
N ASP A 346 1.66 -22.31 5.19
CA ASP A 346 0.70 -23.21 5.81
C ASP A 346 -0.61 -22.46 6.04
N GLU A 347 -1.68 -22.85 5.36
CA GLU A 347 -2.99 -22.17 5.39
C GLU A 347 -2.90 -20.65 5.18
N GLY A 348 -1.94 -20.17 4.38
CA GLY A 348 -1.67 -18.75 4.18
C GLY A 348 -1.12 -18.46 2.80
N GLU A 349 -0.77 -17.20 2.55
CA GLU A 349 -0.62 -16.68 1.19
C GLU A 349 0.48 -15.64 1.05
N LEU A 350 0.94 -15.38 -0.17
CA LEU A 350 1.77 -14.18 -0.40
C LEU A 350 0.90 -12.99 -0.78
N VAL A 351 -0.08 -13.20 -1.65
CA VAL A 351 -1.01 -12.17 -2.07
C VAL A 351 -2.41 -12.77 -2.07
N ASP A 352 -3.27 -12.24 -1.22
CA ASP A 352 -4.69 -12.60 -1.16
C ASP A 352 -5.46 -12.11 -2.38
N GLU A 353 -6.78 -12.03 -2.25
CA GLU A 353 -7.59 -11.60 -3.35
C GLU A 353 -7.28 -10.16 -3.74
N THR A 354 -6.95 -9.95 -5.01
CA THR A 354 -6.58 -8.60 -5.46
C THR A 354 -7.75 -7.62 -5.37
N LEU A 355 -8.97 -8.16 -5.36
CA LEU A 355 -10.22 -7.46 -5.18
C LEU A 355 -11.24 -8.44 -4.59
N ASP A 356 -11.52 -8.34 -3.30
CA ASP A 356 -12.67 -8.99 -2.68
C ASP A 356 -13.89 -8.08 -2.81
N ALA A 357 -14.90 -8.57 -3.51
CA ALA A 357 -16.22 -7.98 -3.45
C ALA A 357 -17.31 -9.01 -3.77
N PRO A 358 -18.08 -9.47 -2.76
CA PRO A 358 -19.18 -10.42 -2.98
C PRO A 358 -20.19 -9.93 -4.03
N TYR A 359 -20.42 -8.62 -4.13
CA TYR A 359 -21.39 -8.06 -5.08
C TYR A 359 -20.81 -6.97 -5.98
N ILE A 360 -20.66 -7.26 -7.27
CA ILE A 360 -20.13 -6.33 -8.28
C ILE A 360 -21.19 -6.06 -9.34
N SER A 361 -21.66 -4.82 -9.48
CA SER A 361 -22.68 -4.46 -10.48
C SER A 361 -22.34 -3.21 -11.29
N LYS A 362 -22.65 -3.22 -12.59
CA LYS A 362 -22.55 -2.07 -13.51
C LYS A 362 -21.19 -1.35 -13.49
N SER A 363 -20.12 -2.08 -13.17
CA SER A 363 -18.81 -1.51 -12.86
C SER A 363 -17.77 -1.82 -13.94
N LYS A 364 -16.66 -1.09 -13.93
CA LYS A 364 -15.50 -1.32 -14.79
C LYS A 364 -14.28 -1.63 -13.93
N LEU A 365 -13.84 -2.88 -13.96
CA LEU A 365 -12.71 -3.36 -13.20
C LEU A 365 -11.50 -3.57 -14.12
N ALA A 366 -10.33 -3.14 -13.66
CA ALA A 366 -9.08 -3.27 -14.40
C ALA A 366 -7.92 -3.67 -13.49
N LEU A 367 -7.51 -4.92 -13.57
CA LEU A 367 -6.41 -5.48 -12.79
C LEU A 367 -5.20 -5.69 -13.72
N ASP A 368 -4.05 -5.10 -13.39
CA ASP A 368 -2.76 -5.27 -14.10
C ASP A 368 -1.68 -5.72 -13.11
N LEU A 369 -1.47 -7.03 -13.01
CA LEU A 369 -0.48 -7.67 -12.17
C LEU A 369 0.75 -8.04 -13.02
N LYS A 370 1.93 -7.63 -12.57
CA LYS A 370 3.21 -8.00 -13.20
C LYS A 370 4.27 -8.32 -12.15
N ASN A 371 4.91 -9.47 -12.23
CA ASN A 371 5.96 -9.85 -11.29
C ASN A 371 5.45 -9.80 -9.83
N VAL A 372 4.38 -10.56 -9.57
CA VAL A 372 3.64 -10.55 -8.29
C VAL A 372 3.67 -11.94 -7.66
N ALA A 373 3.81 -12.04 -6.33
CA ALA A 373 3.76 -13.30 -5.61
C ALA A 373 4.79 -14.36 -6.07
N ASN A 374 5.95 -13.95 -6.59
CA ASN A 374 6.97 -14.90 -7.02
C ASN A 374 7.88 -15.29 -5.85
N VAL A 375 8.26 -16.57 -5.80
CA VAL A 375 9.16 -17.12 -4.79
C VAL A 375 10.49 -17.52 -5.43
N THR A 376 11.60 -17.08 -4.83
CA THR A 376 12.91 -17.68 -5.03
C THR A 376 13.39 -18.26 -3.70
N ALA A 377 13.64 -19.57 -3.64
CA ALA A 377 14.06 -20.26 -2.42
C ALA A 377 15.00 -21.43 -2.72
N ARG A 378 15.62 -22.09 -1.74
CA ARG A 378 16.21 -23.44 -1.96
C ARG A 378 15.14 -24.52 -1.87
N MET A 379 14.20 -24.33 -0.96
CA MET A 379 13.08 -25.21 -0.71
C MET A 379 11.82 -24.38 -0.50
N LEU A 380 10.71 -24.85 -1.09
CA LEU A 380 9.38 -24.31 -0.88
C LEU A 380 8.46 -25.46 -0.48
N LYS A 381 7.77 -25.30 0.64
CA LYS A 381 6.65 -26.15 1.04
C LYS A 381 5.41 -25.28 1.18
N ILE A 382 4.35 -25.66 0.48
CA ILE A 382 3.03 -25.06 0.60
C ILE A 382 2.07 -26.16 1.06
N GLN A 383 1.33 -25.91 2.13
CA GLN A 383 0.34 -26.82 2.69
C GLN A 383 -0.96 -26.04 2.89
N GLN A 384 -2.01 -26.39 2.15
CA GLN A 384 -3.33 -25.73 2.24
C GLN A 384 -3.29 -24.20 2.11
N GLY A 385 -2.24 -23.65 1.50
CA GLY A 385 -2.08 -22.22 1.26
C GLY A 385 -1.71 -21.98 -0.19
N GLU A 386 -1.52 -20.72 -0.54
CA GLU A 386 -1.36 -20.29 -1.92
C GLU A 386 -0.17 -19.32 -2.08
N LEU A 387 0.25 -19.07 -3.32
CA LEU A 387 1.14 -17.93 -3.58
C LEU A 387 0.31 -16.69 -3.87
N ILE A 388 -0.70 -16.88 -4.68
CA ILE A 388 -1.71 -15.89 -4.99
C ILE A 388 -3.04 -16.61 -5.04
N ASP A 389 -4.03 -16.14 -4.29
CA ASP A 389 -5.40 -16.67 -4.37
C ASP A 389 -6.17 -15.98 -5.52
N GLU A 390 -7.48 -15.87 -5.40
CA GLU A 390 -8.34 -15.40 -6.44
C GLU A 390 -8.09 -13.92 -6.74
N MET A 391 -7.73 -13.60 -8.00
CA MET A 391 -7.52 -12.19 -8.35
C MET A 391 -8.78 -11.33 -8.19
N ILE A 392 -9.97 -11.95 -8.20
CA ILE A 392 -11.26 -11.32 -7.93
C ILE A 392 -12.10 -12.39 -7.23
N ASP A 393 -12.43 -12.18 -5.95
CA ASP A 393 -13.45 -12.97 -5.26
C ASP A 393 -14.79 -12.22 -5.28
N SER A 394 -15.83 -12.93 -5.71
CA SER A 394 -17.17 -12.38 -5.89
C SER A 394 -18.22 -13.47 -6.02
N ASP A 395 -19.30 -13.36 -5.25
CA ASP A 395 -20.50 -14.19 -5.38
C ASP A 395 -21.30 -13.85 -6.65
N ASP A 396 -21.40 -12.56 -6.99
CA ASP A 396 -22.24 -12.07 -8.09
C ASP A 396 -21.63 -10.87 -8.85
N ILE A 397 -21.58 -11.02 -10.18
CA ILE A 397 -21.05 -10.02 -11.11
C ILE A 397 -22.11 -9.69 -12.18
N GLU A 398 -22.83 -8.59 -11.99
CA GLU A 398 -23.90 -8.14 -12.88
C GLU A 398 -23.46 -6.97 -13.79
N ALA A 399 -23.70 -7.07 -15.09
CA ALA A 399 -23.56 -5.95 -16.05
C ALA A 399 -22.21 -5.19 -15.98
N SER A 400 -21.15 -5.87 -15.56
CA SER A 400 -19.83 -5.28 -15.33
C SER A 400 -18.84 -5.65 -16.44
N SER A 401 -17.79 -4.86 -16.59
CA SER A 401 -16.69 -5.12 -17.53
C SER A 401 -15.40 -5.30 -16.76
N ILE A 402 -14.78 -6.47 -16.91
CA ILE A 402 -13.55 -6.83 -16.21
C ILE A 402 -12.43 -6.97 -17.25
N ARG A 403 -11.29 -6.33 -16.96
CA ARG A 403 -10.05 -6.51 -17.72
C ARG A 403 -8.94 -6.94 -16.78
N LEU A 404 -8.57 -8.20 -16.88
CA LEU A 404 -7.45 -8.77 -16.15
C LEU A 404 -6.21 -8.91 -17.05
N ARG A 405 -5.04 -8.54 -16.52
CA ARG A 405 -3.74 -8.80 -17.13
C ARG A 405 -2.81 -9.31 -16.04
N ALA A 406 -2.46 -10.59 -16.10
CA ALA A 406 -1.48 -11.23 -15.24
C ALA A 406 -0.26 -11.64 -16.06
N ARG A 407 0.94 -11.28 -15.59
CA ARG A 407 2.22 -11.62 -16.22
C ARG A 407 3.25 -11.90 -15.14
N GLU A 408 3.96 -13.01 -15.25
CA GLU A 408 5.01 -13.35 -14.27
C GLU A 408 4.44 -13.32 -12.84
N ILE A 409 3.32 -14.01 -12.59
CA ILE A 409 2.73 -14.11 -11.25
C ILE A 409 2.90 -15.53 -10.70
N GLY A 410 3.06 -15.67 -9.38
CA GLY A 410 3.08 -16.98 -8.71
C GLY A 410 4.20 -17.93 -9.17
N ASN A 411 5.31 -17.42 -9.72
CA ASN A 411 6.40 -18.27 -10.20
C ASN A 411 7.32 -18.70 -9.06
N VAL A 412 7.83 -19.93 -9.14
CA VAL A 412 8.79 -20.47 -8.17
C VAL A 412 10.11 -20.76 -8.86
N VAL A 413 11.20 -20.26 -8.27
CA VAL A 413 12.57 -20.58 -8.65
C VAL A 413 13.27 -21.24 -7.47
N LEU A 414 13.57 -22.53 -7.60
CA LEU A 414 14.30 -23.28 -6.58
C LEU A 414 15.80 -23.31 -6.90
N SER A 415 16.60 -22.69 -6.04
CA SER A 415 18.06 -22.67 -6.09
C SER A 415 18.64 -23.92 -5.42
N GLY A 416 18.54 -25.07 -6.09
CA GLY A 416 19.07 -26.34 -5.61
C GLY A 416 19.97 -27.00 -6.65
N ASN A 417 21.12 -27.51 -6.22
CA ASN A 417 22.03 -28.26 -7.10
C ASN A 417 21.38 -29.62 -7.42
N ARG A 418 20.94 -29.85 -8.67
CA ARG A 418 20.32 -31.11 -9.13
C ARG A 418 21.15 -32.38 -8.82
N MET A 419 22.43 -32.24 -8.49
CA MET A 419 23.35 -33.37 -8.26
C MET A 419 23.41 -33.90 -6.81
N ALA A 420 22.79 -33.24 -5.82
CA ALA A 420 22.78 -33.74 -4.45
C ALA A 420 21.70 -34.82 -4.18
N ALA A 421 20.77 -35.02 -5.11
CA ALA A 421 19.64 -35.94 -4.94
C ALA A 421 19.98 -37.44 -5.08
N VAL A 422 21.23 -37.82 -5.38
CA VAL A 422 21.64 -39.22 -5.67
C VAL A 422 22.37 -39.89 -4.49
N ARG A 423 22.55 -39.23 -3.35
CA ARG A 423 23.11 -39.86 -2.15
C ARG A 423 22.19 -39.68 -0.94
N SER A 424 21.10 -40.45 -0.94
CA SER A 424 20.30 -40.68 0.25
C SER A 424 21.06 -41.61 1.21
N HIS A 425 21.68 -41.02 2.23
CA HIS A 425 21.68 -41.65 3.55
C HIS A 425 20.56 -41.00 4.34
N SER A 426 19.80 -41.82 5.05
CA SER A 426 18.67 -41.47 5.90
C SER A 426 19.11 -40.50 7.01
N THR A 427 19.15 -39.22 6.67
CA THR A 427 19.01 -38.12 7.62
C THR A 427 17.52 -37.84 7.83
N PRO A 428 17.11 -37.30 9.00
CA PRO A 428 15.72 -36.92 9.24
C PRO A 428 15.21 -36.03 8.11
N ASP A 429 13.91 -36.11 7.83
CA ASP A 429 13.26 -35.37 6.76
C ASP A 429 13.72 -33.90 6.74
N PRO A 430 14.19 -33.37 5.59
CA PRO A 430 14.65 -31.99 5.49
C PRO A 430 13.53 -30.95 5.74
N ILE A 431 12.30 -31.43 5.97
CA ILE A 431 11.10 -30.69 6.40
C ILE A 431 11.28 -30.09 7.81
N ASP A 432 12.02 -30.73 8.71
CA ASP A 432 12.26 -30.20 10.07
C ASP A 432 13.24 -29.01 10.10
N ASN A 433 13.99 -28.77 9.02
CA ASN A 433 14.96 -27.67 8.95
C ASN A 433 14.32 -26.30 8.62
N CYS A 434 13.02 -26.27 8.33
CA CYS A 434 12.24 -25.03 8.27
C CYS A 434 11.60 -24.67 9.61
N THR A 435 12.15 -25.18 10.72
CA THR A 435 11.75 -24.73 12.05
C THR A 435 12.41 -23.38 12.38
N PRO A 436 11.59 -22.37 12.77
CA PRO A 436 12.06 -21.01 13.02
C PRO A 436 12.97 -20.88 14.23
#